data_AF-A0A285UWI5-F1
#
_entry.id   AF-A0A285UWI5-F1
#
_cell.length_a   1.000
_cell.length_b   1.000
_cell.length_c   1.000
_cell.angle_alpha   90.00
_cell.angle_beta   90.00
_cell.angle_gamma   90.00
#
_symmetry.space_group_name_H-M   'P 1'
#
loop_
_entity.id
_entity.type
_entity.pdbx_description
1 polymer ?
#
loop_
_entity_poly.entity_id
_entity_poly.type
_entity_poly.pdbx_seq_one_letter_code
_entity_poly.pdbx_strand_id
1 'polypeptide(L)'
;MTETRTSKQIAADKLDELIERLEKAEGPDRELDSRIWLETSPGVTRSVQHVVSATGAWPPYDIDETRDETGRLITVPSFTASLDAAVELAERVLPGCRWGVTQGDTPEDDFQGNVWPGVQPYQADFDVFGYHKSAPLALCLAILKAVRAHMHPRDREETNQ
;
A
#
# COMPACT_ATOMS: atom_id res chain seq x y z
N MET A 1 18.12 29.14 1.41
CA MET A 1 18.42 28.09 0.41
C MET A 1 17.48 26.94 0.68
N THR A 2 16.45 26.77 -0.15
CA THR A 2 15.51 25.64 -0.06
C THR A 2 16.12 24.48 -0.83
N GLU A 3 16.52 23.41 -0.14
CA GLU A 3 16.99 22.18 -0.77
C GLU A 3 15.88 21.57 -1.62
N THR A 4 16.16 21.32 -2.89
CA THR A 4 15.22 20.66 -3.80
C THR A 4 15.28 19.16 -3.55
N ARG A 5 14.19 18.58 -3.00
CA ARG A 5 14.07 17.13 -2.81
C ARG A 5 14.01 16.42 -4.16
N THR A 6 14.63 15.25 -4.24
CA THR A 6 14.58 14.38 -5.43
C THR A 6 13.24 13.66 -5.54
N SER A 7 12.86 13.20 -6.73
CA SER A 7 11.61 12.43 -6.94
C SER A 7 11.53 11.15 -6.09
N LYS A 8 12.67 10.48 -5.88
CA LYS A 8 12.75 9.30 -5.00
C LYS A 8 12.48 9.67 -3.54
N GLN A 9 13.01 10.79 -3.06
CA GLN A 9 12.75 11.28 -1.70
C GLN A 9 11.27 11.62 -1.52
N ILE A 10 10.65 12.28 -2.51
CA ILE A 10 9.22 12.63 -2.45
C ILE A 10 8.35 11.37 -2.36
N ALA A 11 8.67 10.31 -3.12
CA ALA A 11 7.93 9.06 -3.04
C ALA A 11 8.08 8.37 -1.67
N ALA A 12 9.28 8.40 -1.08
CA ALA A 12 9.51 7.88 0.26
C ALA A 12 8.70 8.67 1.32
N ASP A 13 8.73 10.00 1.26
CA ASP A 13 7.99 10.86 2.19
C ASP A 13 6.47 10.59 2.14
N LYS A 14 5.92 10.41 0.93
CA LYS A 14 4.49 10.07 0.75
C LYS A 14 4.13 8.71 1.33
N LEU A 15 5.01 7.72 1.16
CA LEU A 15 4.80 6.40 1.71
C LEU A 15 4.84 6.42 3.23
N ASP A 16 5.70 7.26 3.82
CA ASP A 16 5.80 7.47 5.27
C ASP A 16 4.51 8.10 5.82
N GLU A 17 4.03 9.16 5.18
CA GLU A 17 2.75 9.79 5.51
C GLU A 17 1.57 8.79 5.43
N LEU A 18 1.59 7.90 4.43
CA LEU A 18 0.56 6.87 4.29
C LEU A 18 0.63 5.81 5.38
N ILE A 19 1.84 5.35 5.74
CA ILE A 19 2.06 4.40 6.83
C ILE A 19 1.54 5.00 8.15
N GLU A 20 1.90 6.24 8.46
CA GLU A 20 1.44 6.92 9.69
C GLU A 20 -0.09 7.06 9.76
N ARG A 21 -0.74 7.22 8.61
CA ARG A 21 -2.22 7.28 8.56
C ARG A 21 -2.86 5.91 8.77
N LEU A 22 -2.28 4.85 8.22
CA LEU A 22 -2.75 3.48 8.43
C LEU A 22 -2.58 3.04 9.89
N GLU A 23 -1.49 3.45 10.56
CA GLU A 23 -1.26 3.18 11.98
C GLU A 23 -2.33 3.82 12.89
N LYS A 24 -2.95 4.92 12.44
CA LYS A 24 -3.99 5.67 13.17
C LYS A 24 -5.41 5.32 12.72
N ALA A 25 -5.57 4.43 11.74
CA ALA A 25 -6.88 4.10 11.21
C ALA A 25 -7.71 3.34 12.25
N GLU A 26 -8.99 3.69 12.40
CA GLU A 26 -9.87 2.98 13.33
C GLU A 26 -10.56 1.77 12.68
N GLY A 27 -10.45 1.64 11.35
CA GLY A 27 -11.08 0.57 10.58
C GLY A 27 -10.88 0.73 9.07
N PRO A 28 -11.67 0.02 8.26
CA PRO A 28 -11.59 0.11 6.81
C PRO A 28 -11.83 1.53 6.27
N ASP A 29 -10.99 1.95 5.32
CA ASP A 29 -11.02 3.30 4.74
C ASP A 29 -10.69 3.29 3.24
N ARG A 30 -11.67 3.69 2.43
CA ARG A 30 -11.58 3.75 0.96
C ARG A 30 -10.62 4.83 0.44
N GLU A 31 -10.40 5.89 1.20
CA GLU A 31 -9.41 6.91 0.87
C GLU A 31 -8.00 6.35 1.07
N LEU A 32 -7.78 5.56 2.12
CA LEU A 32 -6.51 4.86 2.33
C LEU A 32 -6.28 3.80 1.26
N ASP A 33 -7.31 3.02 0.89
CA ASP A 33 -7.21 2.04 -0.20
C ASP A 33 -6.75 2.68 -1.52
N SER A 34 -7.34 3.83 -1.86
CA SER A 34 -7.00 4.58 -3.08
C SER A 34 -5.57 5.12 -3.03
N ARG A 35 -5.08 5.54 -1.87
CA ARG A 35 -3.70 5.98 -1.69
C ARG A 35 -2.71 4.84 -1.75
N ILE A 36 -3.00 3.70 -1.13
CA ILE A 36 -2.21 2.47 -1.27
C ILE A 36 -2.07 2.13 -2.74
N TRP A 37 -3.16 2.17 -3.50
CA TRP A 37 -3.12 1.89 -4.93
C TRP A 37 -2.22 2.86 -5.69
N LEU A 38 -2.38 4.17 -5.48
CA LEU A 38 -1.61 5.21 -6.16
C LEU A 38 -0.10 5.13 -5.87
N GLU A 39 0.27 4.94 -4.61
CA GLU A 39 1.69 4.94 -4.22
C GLU A 39 2.40 3.62 -4.56
N THR A 40 1.65 2.55 -4.85
CA THR A 40 2.21 1.22 -5.18
C THR A 40 2.02 0.81 -6.65
N SER A 41 1.43 1.66 -7.48
CA SER A 41 1.10 1.33 -8.87
C SER A 41 1.58 2.44 -9.80
N PRO A 42 2.78 2.29 -10.41
CA PRO A 42 3.31 3.29 -11.32
C PRO A 42 2.37 3.58 -12.50
N GLY A 43 2.22 4.85 -12.86
CA GLY A 43 1.40 5.27 -14.01
C GLY A 43 -0.10 5.38 -13.74
N VAL A 44 -0.57 4.99 -12.56
CA VAL A 44 -1.97 5.16 -12.14
C VAL A 44 -2.27 6.63 -11.89
N THR A 45 -3.50 7.04 -12.21
CA THR A 45 -3.98 8.40 -11.95
C THR A 45 -5.28 8.40 -11.16
N ARG A 46 -5.48 9.45 -10.35
CA ARG A 46 -6.74 9.71 -9.67
C ARG A 46 -7.12 11.16 -9.88
N SER A 47 -8.38 11.40 -10.21
CA SER A 47 -8.91 12.74 -10.46
C SER A 47 -10.38 12.80 -10.10
N VAL A 48 -10.80 13.96 -9.60
CA VAL A 48 -12.22 14.26 -9.42
C VAL A 48 -12.73 14.91 -10.70
N GLN A 49 -13.75 14.30 -11.31
CA GLN A 49 -14.45 14.85 -12.47
C GLN A 49 -15.77 15.46 -12.05
N HIS A 50 -15.97 16.73 -12.41
CA HIS A 50 -17.25 17.40 -12.22
C HIS A 50 -18.19 17.11 -13.40
N VAL A 51 -19.27 16.38 -13.14
CA VAL A 51 -20.23 15.96 -14.17
C VAL A 51 -21.46 16.85 -14.11
N VAL A 52 -21.78 17.46 -15.25
CA VAL A 52 -22.97 18.30 -15.43
C VAL A 52 -23.91 17.65 -16.44
N SER A 53 -25.20 17.59 -16.12
CA SER A 53 -26.21 17.09 -17.06
C SER A 53 -26.31 18.02 -18.27
N ALA A 54 -26.11 17.48 -19.48
CA ALA A 54 -26.26 18.24 -20.72
C ALA A 54 -27.70 18.77 -20.93
N THR A 55 -28.69 18.10 -20.34
CA THR A 55 -30.11 18.44 -20.44
C THR A 55 -30.69 19.03 -19.15
N GLY A 56 -29.90 19.11 -18.08
CA GLY A 56 -30.39 19.53 -16.76
C GLY A 56 -31.28 18.51 -16.05
N ALA A 57 -31.28 17.25 -16.48
CA ALA A 57 -32.13 16.20 -15.91
C ALA A 57 -31.71 15.77 -14.49
N TRP A 58 -30.49 16.14 -14.05
CA TRP A 58 -29.99 15.90 -12.69
C TRP A 58 -28.99 17.00 -12.29
N PRO A 59 -28.85 17.29 -10.98
CA PRO A 59 -27.88 18.25 -10.48
C PRO A 59 -26.45 17.80 -10.80
N PRO A 60 -25.50 18.76 -10.88
CA PRO A 60 -24.08 18.41 -11.00
C PRO A 60 -23.60 17.57 -9.82
N TYR A 61 -22.66 16.67 -10.09
CA TYR A 61 -22.02 15.85 -9.06
C TYR A 61 -20.57 15.56 -9.42
N ASP A 62 -19.78 15.22 -8.41
CA ASP A 62 -18.37 14.89 -8.56
C ASP A 62 -18.18 13.37 -8.58
N ILE A 63 -17.38 12.88 -9.52
CA ILE A 63 -16.95 11.48 -9.60
C ILE A 63 -15.48 11.42 -9.25
N ASP A 64 -15.15 10.64 -8.22
CA ASP A 64 -13.77 10.30 -7.91
C ASP A 64 -13.34 9.09 -8.76
N GLU A 65 -12.55 9.37 -9.79
CA GLU A 65 -12.11 8.36 -10.74
C GLU A 65 -10.66 7.95 -10.46
N THR A 66 -10.43 6.64 -10.36
CA THR A 66 -9.09 6.06 -10.41
C THR A 66 -8.92 5.29 -11.72
N ARG A 67 -7.80 5.52 -12.40
CA ARG A 67 -7.46 4.89 -13.68
C ARG A 67 -6.14 4.14 -13.58
N ASP A 68 -6.09 2.95 -14.18
CA ASP A 68 -4.87 2.16 -14.28
C ASP A 68 -3.83 2.81 -15.22
N GLU A 69 -2.67 2.19 -15.37
CA GLU A 69 -1.58 2.67 -16.22
C GLU A 69 -1.94 2.75 -17.72
N THR A 70 -3.01 2.04 -18.14
CA THR A 70 -3.54 2.10 -19.51
C THR A 70 -4.59 3.21 -19.69
N GLY A 71 -4.93 3.91 -18.60
CA GLY A 71 -5.97 4.93 -18.56
C GLY A 71 -7.40 4.38 -18.40
N ARG A 72 -7.56 3.07 -18.15
CA ARG A 72 -8.87 2.45 -17.96
C ARG A 72 -9.40 2.76 -16.56
N LEU A 73 -10.70 3.08 -16.48
CA LEU A 73 -11.38 3.25 -15.19
C LEU A 73 -11.43 1.92 -14.43
N ILE A 74 -11.01 1.95 -13.17
CA ILE A 74 -10.96 0.77 -12.30
C ILE A 74 -11.65 1.02 -10.97
N THR A 75 -12.06 -0.08 -10.34
CA THR A 75 -12.45 -0.08 -8.93
C THR A 75 -11.23 -0.47 -8.10
N VAL A 76 -10.78 0.44 -7.23
CA VAL A 76 -9.66 0.14 -6.32
C VAL A 76 -10.04 -1.02 -5.38
N PRO A 77 -9.22 -2.06 -5.20
CA PRO A 77 -9.50 -3.12 -4.24
C PRO A 77 -9.63 -2.60 -2.79
N SER A 78 -10.33 -3.34 -1.93
CA SER A 78 -10.57 -2.92 -0.53
C SER A 78 -9.47 -3.39 0.42
N PHE A 79 -8.24 -2.91 0.25
CA PHE A 79 -7.05 -3.36 0.98
C PHE A 79 -7.21 -3.31 2.51
N THR A 80 -7.77 -2.23 3.04
CA THR A 80 -7.98 -2.02 4.48
C THR A 80 -9.16 -2.81 5.04
N ALA A 81 -10.01 -3.39 4.18
CA ALA A 81 -11.22 -4.13 4.56
C ALA A 81 -11.13 -5.64 4.31
N SER A 82 -10.31 -6.07 3.34
CA SER A 82 -10.27 -7.44 2.83
C SER A 82 -8.84 -7.99 2.91
N LEU A 83 -8.70 -9.12 3.60
CA LEU A 83 -7.43 -9.81 3.68
C LEU A 83 -6.98 -10.31 2.31
N ASP A 84 -7.90 -10.84 1.50
CA ASP A 84 -7.59 -11.30 0.14
C ASP A 84 -7.03 -10.18 -0.73
N ALA A 85 -7.61 -8.97 -0.66
CA ALA A 85 -7.08 -7.81 -1.38
C ALA A 85 -5.67 -7.42 -0.89
N ALA A 86 -5.41 -7.48 0.43
CA ALA A 86 -4.09 -7.21 0.99
C ALA A 86 -3.05 -8.28 0.57
N VAL A 87 -3.47 -9.53 0.41
CA VAL A 87 -2.63 -10.61 -0.13
C VAL A 87 -2.27 -10.37 -1.59
N GLU A 88 -3.26 -10.07 -2.42
CA GLU A 88 -3.05 -9.73 -3.83
C GLU A 88 -2.10 -8.52 -3.97
N LEU A 89 -2.22 -7.55 -3.05
CA LEU A 89 -1.28 -6.42 -2.97
C LEU A 89 0.15 -6.90 -2.70
N ALA A 90 0.37 -7.75 -1.69
CA ALA A 90 1.69 -8.27 -1.34
C ALA A 90 2.36 -8.99 -2.51
N GLU A 91 1.61 -9.88 -3.18
CA GLU A 91 2.11 -10.65 -4.32
C GLU A 91 2.49 -9.77 -5.50
N ARG A 92 1.73 -8.69 -5.72
CA ARG A 92 1.98 -7.73 -6.80
C ARG A 92 3.20 -6.86 -6.52
N VAL A 93 3.33 -6.33 -5.31
CA VAL A 93 4.33 -5.28 -5.00
C VAL A 93 5.64 -5.82 -4.43
N LEU A 94 5.64 -7.06 -3.92
CA LEU A 94 6.81 -7.72 -3.33
C LEU A 94 6.97 -9.15 -3.88
N PRO A 95 7.19 -9.29 -5.21
CA PRO A 95 7.30 -10.60 -5.82
C PRO A 95 8.52 -11.37 -5.28
N GLY A 96 8.28 -12.59 -4.82
CA GLY A 96 9.31 -13.46 -4.21
C GLY A 96 9.48 -13.28 -2.70
N CYS A 97 8.75 -12.37 -2.07
CA CYS A 97 8.58 -12.34 -0.62
C CYS A 97 7.47 -13.31 -0.18
N ARG A 98 7.50 -13.66 1.09
CA ARG A 98 6.44 -14.38 1.80
C ARG A 98 5.77 -13.41 2.75
N TRP A 99 4.54 -13.76 3.14
CA TRP A 99 3.76 -12.95 4.06
C TRP A 99 2.95 -13.86 4.98
N GLY A 100 2.51 -13.30 6.11
CA GLY A 100 1.65 -13.98 7.06
C GLY A 100 0.97 -13.00 7.98
N VAL A 101 -0.18 -13.41 8.53
CA VAL A 101 -0.86 -12.69 9.60
C VAL A 101 -0.99 -13.62 10.79
N THR A 102 -0.57 -13.14 11.95
CA THR A 102 -0.64 -13.85 13.23
C THR A 102 -1.43 -13.00 14.23
N GLN A 103 -1.82 -13.61 15.34
CA GLN A 103 -2.29 -12.86 16.49
C GLN A 103 -1.13 -12.04 17.05
N GLY A 104 -1.41 -10.82 17.51
CA GLY A 104 -0.37 -9.99 18.14
C GLY A 104 0.05 -10.54 19.49
N ASP A 105 1.30 -10.27 19.87
CA ASP A 105 1.90 -10.72 21.13
C ASP A 105 1.55 -9.79 22.31
N THR A 106 0.90 -8.66 22.06
CA THR A 106 0.52 -7.65 23.06
C THR A 106 -1.00 -7.50 23.14
N PRO A 107 -1.56 -7.07 24.29
CA PRO A 107 -2.98 -6.76 24.40
C PRO A 107 -3.44 -5.54 23.58
N GLU A 108 -2.50 -4.73 23.07
CA GLU A 108 -2.77 -3.50 22.32
C GLU A 108 -2.88 -3.76 20.82
N ASP A 109 -2.24 -4.85 20.34
CA ASP A 109 -2.23 -5.29 18.96
C ASP A 109 -2.99 -6.61 18.79
N ASP A 110 -4.18 -6.58 18.19
CA ASP A 110 -4.92 -7.82 17.97
C ASP A 110 -4.26 -8.68 16.87
N PHE A 111 -3.62 -8.06 15.89
CA PHE A 111 -2.99 -8.73 14.74
C PHE A 111 -1.60 -8.18 14.41
N GLN A 112 -0.73 -9.08 14.00
CA GLN A 112 0.60 -8.81 13.46
C GLN A 112 0.67 -9.29 12.00
N GLY A 113 0.88 -8.37 11.08
CA GLY A 113 1.26 -8.63 9.69
C GLY A 113 2.78 -8.80 9.60
N ASN A 114 3.20 -9.77 8.78
CA ASN A 114 4.60 -10.17 8.63
C ASN A 114 4.92 -10.25 7.15
N VAL A 115 6.09 -9.73 6.75
CA VAL A 115 6.64 -9.89 5.40
C VAL A 115 8.13 -10.22 5.50
N TRP A 116 8.58 -11.23 4.75
CA TRP A 116 9.97 -11.69 4.77
C TRP A 116 10.44 -12.23 3.41
N PRO A 117 11.76 -12.33 3.15
CA PRO A 117 12.27 -12.90 1.90
C PRO A 117 11.85 -14.37 1.71
N GLY A 118 11.45 -14.75 0.48
CA GLY A 118 11.05 -16.13 0.18
C GLY A 118 12.21 -17.09 -0.06
N VAL A 119 13.45 -16.60 -0.08
CA VAL A 119 14.68 -17.39 -0.21
C VAL A 119 15.20 -17.77 1.18
N GLN A 120 15.55 -19.04 1.35
CA GLN A 120 16.10 -19.59 2.59
C GLN A 120 17.54 -20.07 2.35
N PRO A 121 18.45 -19.95 3.33
CA PRO A 121 18.26 -19.27 4.62
C PRO A 121 18.23 -17.74 4.48
N TYR A 122 17.49 -17.06 5.34
CA TYR A 122 17.55 -15.60 5.47
C TYR A 122 17.81 -15.21 6.93
N GLN A 123 18.36 -14.01 7.14
CA GLN A 123 18.60 -13.47 8.48
C GLN A 123 17.30 -12.85 9.04
N ALA A 124 16.92 -13.17 10.28
CA ALA A 124 15.63 -12.77 10.86
C ALA A 124 15.41 -11.24 10.96
N ASP A 125 16.47 -10.44 10.87
CA ASP A 125 16.39 -8.97 10.78
C ASP A 125 15.81 -8.47 9.44
N PHE A 126 15.59 -9.37 8.47
CA PHE A 126 14.82 -9.08 7.27
C PHE A 126 13.30 -9.24 7.44
N ASP A 127 12.80 -9.60 8.62
CA ASP A 127 11.36 -9.60 8.84
C ASP A 127 10.85 -8.16 9.03
N VAL A 128 9.79 -7.81 8.31
CA VAL A 128 9.10 -6.52 8.45
C VAL A 128 7.71 -6.75 9.03
N PHE A 129 7.41 -6.00 10.07
CA PHE A 129 6.20 -6.14 10.86
C PHE A 129 5.27 -4.93 10.72
N GLY A 130 3.97 -5.20 10.74
CA GLY A 130 2.90 -4.22 10.86
C GLY A 130 1.91 -4.66 11.93
N TYR A 131 1.49 -3.74 12.80
CA TYR A 131 0.62 -4.04 13.94
C TYR A 131 -0.68 -3.25 13.83
N HIS A 132 -1.81 -3.92 14.03
CA HIS A 132 -3.11 -3.26 14.04
C HIS A 132 -4.18 -4.14 14.68
N LYS A 133 -5.29 -3.52 15.13
CA LYS A 133 -6.52 -4.20 15.56
C LYS A 133 -7.31 -4.91 14.44
N SER A 134 -6.82 -4.81 13.20
CA SER A 134 -7.48 -5.34 12.00
C SER A 134 -6.45 -6.05 11.16
N ALA A 135 -6.69 -7.35 10.89
CA ALA A 135 -5.77 -8.18 10.12
C ALA A 135 -5.40 -7.60 8.74
N PRO A 136 -6.35 -7.11 7.91
CA PRO A 136 -6.00 -6.44 6.65
C PRO A 136 -5.09 -5.22 6.82
N LEU A 137 -5.35 -4.38 7.83
CA LEU A 137 -4.55 -3.19 8.12
C LEU A 137 -3.14 -3.55 8.59
N ALA A 138 -3.01 -4.54 9.50
CA ALA A 138 -1.73 -5.04 9.97
C ALA A 138 -0.87 -5.56 8.80
N LEU A 139 -1.49 -6.31 7.87
CA LEU A 139 -0.80 -6.80 6.68
C LEU A 139 -0.42 -5.66 5.72
N CYS A 140 -1.32 -4.71 5.45
CA CYS A 140 -1.00 -3.53 4.64
C CYS A 140 0.19 -2.74 5.21
N LEU A 141 0.25 -2.55 6.53
CA LEU A 141 1.37 -1.89 7.19
C LEU A 141 2.70 -2.62 6.96
N ALA A 142 2.71 -3.94 7.12
CA ALA A 142 3.91 -4.75 6.89
C ALA A 142 4.38 -4.65 5.42
N ILE A 143 3.44 -4.73 4.46
CA ILE A 143 3.72 -4.61 3.03
C ILE A 143 4.32 -3.23 2.71
N LEU A 144 3.69 -2.15 3.14
CA LEU A 144 4.18 -0.80 2.81
C LEU A 144 5.53 -0.50 3.46
N LYS A 145 5.77 -0.97 4.70
CA LYS A 145 7.09 -0.88 5.35
C LYS A 145 8.15 -1.67 4.56
N ALA A 146 7.80 -2.84 4.02
CA ALA A 146 8.72 -3.63 3.20
C ALA A 146 9.00 -2.96 1.84
N VAL A 147 7.98 -2.37 1.20
CA VAL A 147 8.14 -1.55 -0.03
C VAL A 147 9.05 -0.35 0.24
N ARG A 148 8.85 0.35 1.36
CA ARG A 148 9.70 1.47 1.80
C ARG A 148 11.16 1.04 1.99
N ALA A 149 11.38 -0.13 2.56
CA ALA A 149 12.70 -0.72 2.77
C ALA A 149 13.35 -1.26 1.48
N HIS A 150 12.67 -1.17 0.32
CA HIS A 150 13.09 -1.80 -0.94
C HIS A 150 13.39 -3.30 -0.77
N MET A 151 12.51 -4.01 -0.08
CA MET A 151 12.65 -5.45 0.11
C MET A 151 12.26 -6.20 -1.19
N HIS A 152 13.15 -6.21 -2.18
CA HIS A 152 13.00 -7.03 -3.38
C HIS A 152 14.12 -8.10 -3.43
N PRO A 153 13.79 -9.40 -3.60
CA PRO A 153 14.81 -10.46 -3.71
C PRO A 153 15.82 -10.30 -4.86
N ARG A 154 15.52 -9.47 -5.87
CA ARG A 154 16.35 -9.27 -7.07
C ARG A 154 17.39 -8.17 -6.90
N ASP A 155 17.28 -7.32 -5.88
CA ASP A 155 18.22 -6.21 -5.66
C ASP A 155 19.60 -6.68 -5.17
N ARG A 156 19.85 -7.99 -5.10
CA ARG A 156 21.04 -8.57 -4.44
C ARG A 156 21.79 -9.64 -5.23
N GLU A 157 21.40 -9.95 -6.48
CA GLU A 157 22.29 -10.74 -7.36
C GLU A 157 23.53 -9.93 -7.81
N GLU A 158 23.51 -8.60 -7.70
CA GLU A 158 24.61 -7.73 -8.15
C GLU A 158 25.69 -7.45 -7.09
N THR A 159 25.51 -7.87 -5.83
CA THR A 159 26.46 -7.54 -4.74
C THR A 159 27.50 -8.64 -4.45
N ASN A 160 27.58 -9.66 -5.30
CA ASN A 160 28.50 -10.80 -5.12
C ASN A 160 29.36 -11.06 -6.37
N GLN A 161 29.82 -9.98 -7.02
CA GLN A 161 30.91 -10.00 -8.01
C GLN A 161 32.09 -9.16 -7.55
#